data_AF-A0A7R9HHU2-F1
#
_entry.id   AF-A0A7R9HHU2-F1
#
_cell.length_a   1.000
_cell.length_b   1.000
_cell.length_c   1.000
_cell.angle_alpha   90.00
_cell.angle_beta   90.00
_cell.angle_gamma   90.00
#
_symmetry.space_group_name_H-M   'P 1'
#
loop_
_entity.id
_entity.type
_entity.pdbx_description
1 polymer ?
#
loop_
_entity_poly.entity_id
_entity_poly.type
_entity_poly.pdbx_seq_one_letter_code
_entity_poly.pdbx_strand_id
1 'polypeptide(L)'
;SFEQLCINYANENLQQFFVQHIFKLEQEEYTREGINWQNMNFIDNQEVLDLIGVKPINIMALIDEESKFPKGTDRTMLNKVNRTHGGHKDYIKPKSDQENSFGLNHFAGIVEYDIDGRSSYVCSV
;
A
#
# COMPACT_ATOMS: atom_id res chain seq x y z
N SER A 1 -9.56 -3.21 9.31
CA SER A 1 -9.99 -1.90 9.84
C SER A 1 -9.28 -0.78 9.10
N PHE A 2 -9.98 0.35 8.92
CA PHE A 2 -9.46 1.54 8.24
C PHE A 2 -8.31 2.20 9.02
N GLU A 3 -8.34 2.19 10.36
CA GLU A 3 -7.25 2.77 11.14
C GLU A 3 -5.92 2.06 10.88
N GLN A 4 -5.95 0.72 10.79
CA GLN A 4 -4.74 -0.05 10.48
C GLN A 4 -4.20 0.26 9.08
N LEU A 5 -5.08 0.52 8.11
CA LEU A 5 -4.67 0.93 6.76
C LEU A 5 -3.95 2.29 6.83
N CYS A 6 -4.47 3.26 7.59
CA CYS A 6 -3.81 4.56 7.79
C CYS A 6 -2.46 4.43 8.48
N ILE A 7 -2.36 3.59 9.52
CA ILE A 7 -1.10 3.31 10.23
C ILE A 7 -0.07 2.71 9.27
N ASN A 8 -0.46 1.70 8.50
CA ASN A 8 0.43 1.05 7.55
C ASN A 8 0.83 2.01 6.42
N TYR A 9 -0.08 2.85 5.92
CA TYR A 9 0.25 3.88 4.95
C TYR A 9 1.28 4.89 5.47
N ALA A 10 1.15 5.32 6.73
CA ALA A 10 2.14 6.19 7.36
C ALA A 10 3.51 5.50 7.44
N ASN A 11 3.54 4.21 7.80
CA ASN A 11 4.77 3.42 7.84
C ASN A 11 5.41 3.27 6.45
N GLU A 12 4.63 3.05 5.39
CA GLU A 12 5.15 3.01 4.02
C GLU A 12 5.78 4.35 3.60
N ASN A 13 5.16 5.48 3.96
CA ASN A 13 5.74 6.79 3.68
C ASN A 13 7.06 7.02 4.43
N LEU A 14 7.13 6.59 5.70
CA LEU A 14 8.37 6.64 6.47
C LEU A 14 9.45 5.76 5.84
N GLN A 15 9.10 4.54 5.43
CA GLN A 15 10.03 3.63 4.75
C GLN A 15 10.59 4.26 3.47
N GLN A 16 9.73 4.83 2.61
CA GLN A 16 10.16 5.52 1.39
C GLN A 16 11.11 6.68 1.71
N PHE A 17 10.77 7.48 2.72
CA PHE A 17 11.61 8.61 3.15
C PHE A 17 12.98 8.14 3.64
N PHE A 18 13.04 7.09 4.46
CA PHE A 18 14.31 6.53 4.92
C PHE A 18 15.16 5.99 3.77
N VAL A 19 14.57 5.23 2.84
CA VAL A 19 15.28 4.68 1.68
C VAL A 19 15.85 5.81 0.81
N GLN A 20 15.05 6.84 0.50
CA GLN A 20 15.51 7.99 -0.27
C GLN A 20 16.62 8.77 0.45
N HIS A 21 16.53 8.92 1.77
CA HIS A 21 17.53 9.63 2.56
C HIS A 21 18.87 8.88 2.58
N ILE A 22 18.85 7.57 2.83
CA ILE A 22 20.04 6.73 2.81
C ILE A 22 20.69 6.74 1.43
N PHE A 23 19.89 6.60 0.37
CA PHE A 23 20.38 6.66 -1.00
C PHE A 23 21.11 7.98 -1.30
N LYS A 24 20.56 9.10 -0.84
CA LYS A 24 21.19 10.41 -1.00
C LYS A 24 22.54 10.48 -0.28
N LEU A 25 22.63 9.98 0.95
CA LEU A 25 23.88 9.96 1.72
C LEU A 25 24.93 9.07 1.05
N GLU A 26 24.55 7.89 0.56
CA GLU A 26 25.46 7.02 -0.20
C GLU A 26 25.95 7.74 -1.46
N GLN A 27 25.07 8.37 -2.24
CA GLN A 27 25.48 9.08 -3.44
C GLN A 27 26.49 10.21 -3.16
N GLU A 28 26.33 10.93 -2.05
CA GLU A 28 27.29 11.95 -1.59
C GLU A 28 28.65 11.32 -1.24
N GLU A 29 28.66 10.15 -0.60
CA GLU A 29 29.87 9.41 -0.24
C GLU A 29 30.64 8.90 -1.45
N TYR A 30 29.95 8.24 -2.40
CA TYR A 30 30.56 7.73 -3.63
C TYR A 30 31.19 8.87 -4.45
N THR A 31 30.50 10.02 -4.50
CA THR A 31 31.01 11.22 -5.17
C THR A 31 32.27 11.74 -4.49
N ARG A 32 32.31 11.74 -3.15
CA ARG A 32 33.47 12.15 -2.37
C ARG A 32 34.68 11.24 -2.59
N GLU A 33 34.45 9.94 -2.71
CA GLU A 33 35.50 8.94 -2.94
C GLU A 33 35.92 8.82 -4.42
N GLY A 34 35.24 9.51 -5.33
CA GLY A 34 35.49 9.43 -6.78
C GLY A 34 35.12 8.07 -7.38
N ILE A 35 34.23 7.32 -6.71
CA ILE A 35 33.77 6.00 -7.14
C ILE A 35 32.55 6.18 -8.06
N ASN A 36 32.57 5.49 -9.20
CA ASN A 36 31.50 5.58 -10.17
C ASN A 36 30.25 4.86 -9.64
N TRP A 37 29.16 5.60 -9.42
CA TRP A 37 27.90 5.07 -8.93
C TRP A 37 27.40 3.93 -9.82
N GLN A 38 27.30 2.72 -9.29
CA GLN A 38 26.60 1.61 -9.93
C GLN A 38 25.17 1.59 -9.37
N ASN A 39 24.15 1.51 -10.25
CA ASN A 39 22.76 1.40 -9.82
C ASN A 39 22.62 0.18 -8.90
N MET A 40 22.50 0.43 -7.59
CA MET A 40 22.09 -0.57 -6.64
C MET A 40 20.59 -0.84 -6.82
N ASN A 41 20.22 -2.11 -6.93
CA ASN A 41 18.82 -2.51 -7.03
C ASN A 41 18.19 -2.39 -5.63
N PHE A 42 17.48 -1.30 -5.38
CA PHE A 42 16.71 -1.13 -4.15
C PHE A 42 15.27 -1.62 -4.33
N ILE A 43 14.70 -2.12 -3.25
CA ILE A 43 13.28 -2.49 -3.19
C ILE A 43 12.50 -1.20 -2.92
N ASP A 44 11.94 -0.62 -3.97
CA ASP A 44 11.09 0.57 -3.91
C ASP A 44 9.66 0.18 -3.49
N ASN A 45 9.07 0.94 -2.57
CA ASN A 45 7.68 0.77 -2.12
C ASN A 45 6.73 1.81 -2.74
N GLN A 46 7.18 2.55 -3.76
CA GLN A 46 6.35 3.53 -4.46
C GLN A 46 5.07 2.95 -5.05
N GLU A 47 5.09 1.70 -5.56
CA GLU A 47 3.88 1.10 -6.15
C GLU A 47 2.78 0.80 -5.12
N VAL A 48 3.14 0.41 -3.89
CA VAL A 48 2.14 0.25 -2.82
C VAL A 48 1.66 1.61 -2.30
N LEU A 49 2.53 2.62 -2.25
CA LEU A 49 2.13 4.00 -1.91
C LEU A 49 1.15 4.59 -2.93
N ASP A 50 1.43 4.37 -4.22
CA ASP A 50 0.58 4.75 -5.34
C ASP A 50 -0.80 4.11 -5.23
N LEU A 51 -0.83 2.81 -4.93
CA LEU A 51 -2.07 2.04 -4.76
C LEU A 51 -2.90 2.55 -3.58
N ILE A 52 -2.26 2.88 -2.45
CA ILE A 52 -2.99 3.24 -1.23
C ILE A 52 -3.47 4.69 -1.28
N GLY A 53 -2.62 5.66 -1.65
CA GLY A 53 -2.90 7.07 -1.41
C GLY A 53 -2.25 8.11 -2.32
N VAL A 54 -1.26 7.75 -3.16
CA VAL A 54 -0.51 8.75 -3.97
C VAL A 54 -1.11 8.96 -5.36
N LYS A 55 -1.44 7.89 -6.10
CA LYS A 55 -1.97 8.04 -7.47
C LYS A 55 -3.47 8.33 -7.49
N PRO A 56 -4.00 8.95 -8.56
CA PRO A 56 -5.45 9.05 -8.74
C PRO A 56 -6.10 7.67 -8.72
N ILE A 57 -7.36 7.62 -8.25
CA ILE A 57 -8.12 6.37 -8.15
C ILE A 57 -7.39 5.33 -7.27
N ASN A 58 -6.80 5.79 -6.17
CA ASN A 58 -6.22 4.93 -5.13
C ASN A 58 -7.29 4.43 -4.15
N ILE A 59 -6.92 3.52 -3.26
CA ILE A 59 -7.82 2.92 -2.25
C ILE A 59 -8.46 4.01 -1.37
N MET A 60 -7.69 4.97 -0.86
CA MET A 60 -8.23 6.06 -0.03
C MET A 60 -9.24 6.93 -0.80
N ALA A 61 -8.99 7.19 -2.07
CA ALA A 61 -9.89 7.96 -2.94
C ALA A 61 -11.21 7.21 -3.20
N LEU A 62 -11.15 5.88 -3.41
CA LEU A 62 -12.34 5.05 -3.57
C LEU A 62 -13.17 4.98 -2.28
N ILE A 63 -12.51 4.90 -1.11
CA ILE A 63 -13.17 4.96 0.19
C ILE A 63 -13.84 6.32 0.40
N ASP A 64 -13.16 7.42 0.12
CA ASP A 64 -13.70 8.78 0.24
C ASP A 64 -14.92 9.00 -0.67
N GLU A 65 -14.87 8.53 -1.90
CA GLU A 65 -15.98 8.62 -2.85
C GLU A 65 -17.20 7.81 -2.38
N GLU A 66 -17.00 6.57 -1.94
CA GLU A 66 -18.11 5.71 -1.49
C GLU A 66 -18.71 6.21 -0.17
N SER A 67 -17.91 6.78 0.72
CA SER A 67 -18.37 7.37 1.99
C SER A 67 -19.30 8.57 1.80
N LYS A 68 -19.19 9.25 0.64
CA LYS A 68 -20.07 10.38 0.26
C LYS A 68 -21.29 9.91 -0.53
N PHE A 69 -21.35 8.65 -0.94
CA PHE A 69 -22.43 8.13 -1.75
C PHE A 69 -23.66 7.84 -0.89
N PRO A 70 -24.86 8.37 -1.21
CA PRO A 70 -26.06 8.21 -0.36
C PRO A 70 -26.52 6.78 -0.11
N LYS A 71 -26.07 5.82 -0.95
CA LYS A 71 -26.33 4.38 -0.81
C LYS A 71 -25.04 3.57 -0.63
N GLY A 72 -23.94 4.24 -0.28
CA GLY A 72 -22.65 3.61 -0.05
C GLY A 72 -22.71 2.71 1.17
N THR A 73 -22.10 1.55 1.07
CA THR A 73 -21.94 0.57 2.15
C THR A 73 -20.52 0.05 2.10
N ASP A 74 -20.02 -0.51 3.20
CA ASP A 74 -18.69 -1.12 3.23
C ASP A 74 -18.55 -2.22 2.16
N ARG A 75 -19.63 -2.96 1.89
CA ARG A 75 -19.66 -3.99 0.84
C ARG A 75 -19.55 -3.40 -0.56
N THR A 76 -20.25 -2.30 -0.85
CA THR A 76 -20.15 -1.64 -2.16
C THR A 76 -18.78 -0.97 -2.34
N MET A 77 -18.21 -0.42 -1.26
CA MET A 77 -16.82 0.06 -1.20
C MET A 77 -15.85 -1.08 -1.56
N LEU A 78 -15.91 -2.21 -0.87
CA LEU A 78 -15.04 -3.36 -1.11
C LEU A 78 -15.16 -3.86 -2.56
N ASN A 79 -16.38 -3.98 -3.07
CA ASN A 79 -16.62 -4.38 -4.46
C ASN A 79 -15.98 -3.41 -5.45
N LYS A 80 -16.01 -2.11 -5.17
CA LYS A 80 -15.39 -1.09 -6.01
C LYS A 80 -13.87 -1.21 -6.00
N VAL A 81 -13.26 -1.34 -4.82
CA VAL A 81 -11.81 -1.54 -4.67
C VAL A 81 -11.37 -2.82 -5.40
N ASN A 82 -12.08 -3.93 -5.19
CA ASN A 82 -11.80 -5.22 -5.86
C ASN A 82 -11.87 -5.13 -7.39
N ARG A 83 -12.85 -4.39 -7.92
CA ARG A 83 -13.01 -4.20 -9.37
C ARG A 83 -11.92 -3.32 -9.97
N THR A 84 -11.53 -2.26 -9.26
CA THR A 84 -10.52 -1.31 -9.75
C THR A 84 -9.10 -1.86 -9.64
N HIS A 85 -8.76 -2.53 -8.55
CA HIS A 85 -7.39 -2.94 -8.23
C HIS A 85 -7.14 -4.44 -8.26
N GLY A 86 -8.14 -5.27 -8.59
CA GLY A 86 -8.01 -6.73 -8.57
C GLY A 86 -6.91 -7.33 -9.48
N GLY A 87 -6.37 -6.56 -10.43
CA GLY A 87 -5.23 -6.95 -11.27
C GLY A 87 -3.88 -6.32 -10.87
N HIS A 88 -3.83 -5.51 -9.81
CA HIS A 88 -2.61 -4.88 -9.35
C HIS A 88 -1.76 -5.88 -8.55
N LYS A 89 -0.44 -5.90 -8.79
CA LYS A 89 0.46 -6.90 -8.17
C LYS A 89 0.49 -6.86 -6.64
N ASP A 90 0.33 -5.66 -6.06
CA ASP A 90 0.33 -5.44 -4.61
C ASP A 90 -1.06 -5.51 -3.99
N TYR A 91 -2.10 -5.78 -4.79
CA TYR A 91 -3.46 -5.96 -4.32
C TYR A 91 -3.83 -7.45 -4.32
N ILE A 92 -4.33 -7.93 -3.19
CA ILE A 92 -4.74 -9.31 -3.02
C ILE A 92 -6.26 -9.34 -2.92
N LYS A 93 -6.88 -9.86 -3.98
CA LYS A 93 -8.32 -10.09 -4.03
C LYS A 93 -8.70 -11.20 -3.03
N PRO A 94 -9.84 -11.09 -2.33
CA PRO A 94 -10.37 -12.18 -1.52
C PRO A 94 -10.55 -13.47 -2.34
N LYS A 95 -10.46 -14.61 -1.67
CA LYS A 95 -10.60 -15.94 -2.29
C LYS A 95 -12.05 -16.25 -2.65
N SER A 96 -13.00 -15.60 -1.97
CA SER A 96 -14.43 -15.73 -2.21
C SER A 96 -15.10 -14.36 -2.17
N ASP A 97 -16.10 -14.14 -3.02
CA ASP A 97 -16.92 -12.92 -3.00
C ASP A 97 -17.73 -12.77 -1.69
N GLN A 98 -17.80 -13.83 -0.87
CA GLN A 98 -18.41 -13.77 0.45
C GLN A 98 -17.48 -13.14 1.50
N GLU A 99 -16.16 -13.18 1.30
CA GLU A 99 -15.19 -12.59 2.22
C GLU A 99 -15.28 -11.06 2.21
N ASN A 100 -15.23 -10.49 3.41
CA ASN A 100 -15.35 -9.06 3.69
C ASN A 100 -13.98 -8.38 3.81
N SER A 101 -12.96 -8.91 3.14
CA SER A 101 -11.60 -8.42 3.26
C SER A 101 -10.92 -8.23 1.91
N PHE A 102 -9.87 -7.43 1.93
CA PHE A 102 -8.87 -7.36 0.86
C PHE A 102 -7.48 -7.38 1.49
N GLY A 103 -6.49 -7.88 0.78
CA GLY A 103 -5.10 -7.86 1.21
C GLY A 103 -4.27 -6.85 0.43
N LEU A 104 -3.20 -6.37 1.06
CA LEU A 104 -2.15 -5.58 0.40
C LEU A 104 -0.79 -6.19 0.68
N ASN A 105 0.06 -6.18 -0.34
CA ASN A 105 1.47 -6.53 -0.21
C ASN A 105 2.26 -5.29 0.19
N HIS A 106 2.49 -5.13 1.50
CA HIS A 106 3.29 -4.05 2.05
C HIS A 106 4.79 -4.36 1.96
N PHE A 107 5.62 -3.34 2.15
CA PHE A 107 7.07 -3.55 2.26
C PHE A 107 7.42 -4.54 3.38
N ALA A 108 6.67 -4.50 4.48
CA ALA A 108 6.85 -5.40 5.64
C ALA A 108 6.15 -6.76 5.51
N GLY A 109 5.48 -7.04 4.38
CA GLY A 109 4.75 -8.29 4.12
C GLY A 109 3.26 -8.10 3.87
N ILE A 110 2.52 -9.21 3.80
CA ILE A 110 1.10 -9.18 3.45
C ILE A 110 0.25 -8.80 4.67
N VAL A 111 -0.69 -7.88 4.49
CA VAL A 111 -1.68 -7.51 5.52
C VAL A 111 -3.09 -7.61 4.94
N GLU A 112 -3.98 -8.27 5.66
CA GLU A 112 -5.40 -8.37 5.31
C GLU A 112 -6.23 -7.35 6.12
N TYR A 113 -7.10 -6.64 5.40
CA TYR A 113 -7.98 -5.62 5.92
C TYR A 113 -9.43 -6.08 5.81
N ASP A 114 -10.06 -6.39 6.94
CA ASP A 114 -11.50 -6.60 7.03
C ASP A 114 -12.23 -5.25 7.11
N ILE A 115 -13.31 -5.13 6.35
CA ILE A 115 -14.21 -3.97 6.35
C ILE A 115 -15.17 -3.95 7.55
N ASP A 116 -15.42 -5.09 8.18
CA ASP A 116 -16.23 -5.22 9.40
C ASP A 116 -15.43 -4.82 10.67
N GLY A 117 -14.19 -4.32 10.50
CA GLY A 117 -13.37 -3.78 11.57
C GLY A 117 -12.33 -4.74 12.18
N ARG A 118 -12.24 -5.99 11.72
CA ARG A 118 -11.23 -6.97 12.22
C ARG A 118 -9.98 -7.03 11.34
N SER A 119 -8.96 -6.21 11.59
CA SER A 119 -7.67 -6.43 10.92
C SER A 119 -6.97 -7.67 11.47
N SER A 120 -6.57 -8.61 10.62
CA SER A 120 -5.70 -9.73 10.99
C SER A 120 -4.40 -9.66 10.19
N TYR A 121 -3.27 -9.63 10.88
CA TYR A 121 -1.97 -9.87 10.25
C TYR A 121 -1.91 -11.34 9.83
N VAL A 122 -1.82 -11.60 8.53
CA VAL A 122 -1.46 -12.92 8.04
C VAL A 122 0.06 -12.98 8.02
N CYS A 123 0.63 -13.45 9.12
CA CYS A 123 2.05 -13.76 9.17
C CYS A 123 2.29 -14.99 8.28
N SER A 124 2.71 -14.76 7.04
CA SER A 124 3.30 -15.79 6.19
C SER A 124 4.72 -16.05 6.68
N VAL A 125 4.87 -16.95 7.66
CA VAL A 125 6.15 -17.64 7.92
C VAL A 125 6.33 -18.79 6.94
#